data_AF-A0A2E3D5F1-F1
#
_entry.id   AF-A0A2E3D5F1-F1
#
_cell.length_a   1.000
_cell.length_b   1.000
_cell.length_c   1.000
_cell.angle_alpha   90.00
_cell.angle_beta   90.00
_cell.angle_gamma   90.00
#
_symmetry.space_group_name_H-M   'P 1'
#
loop_
_entity.id
_entity.type
_entity.pdbx_description
1 polymer ?
#
loop_
_entity_poly.entity_id
_entity_poly.type
_entity_poly.pdbx_seq_one_letter_code
_entity_poly.pdbx_strand_id
1 'polypeptide(L)' 'MTPEATSIPSQAPINDERLYTINESKQYIPVSDVTFWRWEKKGLIQFVKIGASKFLPGSTLRKLVTEGAGGAA' A
#
# COMPACT_ATOMS: atom_id res chain seq x y z
N MET A 1 16.40 -22.01 -26.72
CA MET A 1 16.04 -20.58 -26.66
C MET A 1 14.75 -20.48 -25.88
N THR A 2 14.82 -20.11 -24.61
CA THR A 2 13.68 -19.95 -23.70
C THR A 2 13.16 -18.52 -23.77
N PRO A 3 11.84 -18.29 -23.90
CA PRO A 3 11.27 -17.06 -23.36
C PRO A 3 11.13 -17.26 -21.85
N GLU A 4 12.00 -16.59 -21.09
CA GLU A 4 11.83 -16.41 -19.65
C GLU A 4 10.56 -15.59 -19.48
N ALA A 5 9.43 -16.27 -19.26
CA ALA A 5 8.23 -15.63 -18.77
C ALA A 5 8.61 -15.02 -17.41
N THR A 6 8.65 -13.70 -17.34
CA THR A 6 8.70 -12.98 -16.07
C THR A 6 7.46 -13.35 -15.28
N SER A 7 7.53 -14.46 -14.56
CA SER A 7 6.55 -14.84 -13.56
C SER A 7 6.65 -13.79 -12.46
N ILE A 8 5.68 -12.88 -12.44
CA ILE A 8 5.33 -12.14 -11.23
C ILE A 8 5.16 -13.22 -10.15
N PRO A 9 5.93 -13.21 -9.04
CA PRO A 9 5.75 -14.20 -8.02
C PRO A 9 4.29 -14.12 -7.56
N SER A 10 3.56 -15.23 -7.73
CA SER A 10 2.22 -15.42 -7.19
C SER A 10 2.23 -14.93 -5.75
N GLN A 11 1.67 -13.75 -5.56
CA GLN A 11 1.63 -13.07 -4.29
C GLN A 11 0.66 -13.90 -3.45
N ALA A 12 1.21 -14.81 -2.64
CA ALA A 12 0.44 -15.58 -1.69
C ALA A 12 -0.46 -14.59 -0.91
N PRO A 13 -1.77 -14.87 -0.77
CA PRO A 13 -2.66 -13.98 -0.04
C PRO A 13 -2.19 -13.94 1.40
N ILE A 14 -1.48 -12.88 1.77
CA ILE A 14 -1.12 -12.60 3.16
C ILE A 14 -2.42 -12.04 3.76
N ASN A 15 -3.36 -12.95 4.04
CA ASN A 15 -4.80 -12.72 4.20
C ASN A 15 -5.46 -12.30 2.87
N ASP A 16 -6.75 -12.57 2.71
CA ASP A 16 -7.60 -12.30 1.52
C ASP A 16 -7.73 -10.79 1.16
N GLU A 17 -6.79 -9.98 1.61
CA GLU A 17 -6.78 -8.54 1.52
C GLU A 17 -6.00 -8.06 0.29
N ARG A 18 -6.65 -7.21 -0.50
CA ARG A 18 -5.99 -6.54 -1.63
C ARG A 18 -4.91 -5.58 -1.12
N LEU A 19 -3.71 -5.77 -1.63
CA LEU A 19 -2.56 -4.88 -1.43
C LEU A 19 -2.50 -3.86 -2.57
N TYR A 20 -2.27 -2.60 -2.23
CA TYR A 20 -2.20 -1.48 -3.17
C TYR A 20 -0.78 -0.94 -3.22
N THR A 21 -0.28 -0.64 -4.41
CA THR A 21 0.94 0.16 -4.52
C THR A 21 0.70 1.59 -3.99
N ILE A 22 1.77 2.33 -3.71
CA ILE A 22 1.66 3.76 -3.36
C ILE A 22 0.95 4.53 -4.47
N ASN A 23 1.23 4.18 -5.74
CA ASN A 23 0.63 4.85 -6.89
C ASN A 23 -0.87 4.59 -7.01
N GLU A 24 -1.32 3.36 -6.78
CA GLU A 24 -2.76 3.04 -6.72
C GLU A 24 -3.44 3.71 -5.53
N SER A 25 -2.78 3.73 -4.37
CA SER A 25 -3.32 4.34 -3.14
C SER A 25 -3.64 5.83 -3.32
N LYS A 26 -2.88 6.53 -4.18
CA LYS A 26 -3.10 7.95 -4.52
C LYS A 26 -4.41 8.24 -5.25
N GLN A 27 -5.02 7.24 -5.89
CA GLN A 27 -6.34 7.39 -6.51
C GLN A 27 -7.44 7.57 -5.46
N TYR A 28 -7.22 7.05 -4.26
CA TYR A 28 -8.17 7.13 -3.15
C TYR A 28 -7.83 8.26 -2.16
N ILE A 29 -6.53 8.51 -1.96
CA ILE A 29 -6.03 9.55 -1.06
C ILE A 29 -5.02 10.40 -1.82
N PRO A 30 -5.41 11.59 -2.32
CA PRO A 30 -4.54 12.43 -3.16
C PRO A 30 -3.46 13.14 -2.31
N VAL A 31 -2.50 12.37 -1.80
CA VAL A 31 -1.34 12.84 -1.04
C VAL A 31 -0.03 12.46 -1.74
N SER A 32 1.03 13.20 -1.44
CA SER A 32 2.36 12.95 -1.99
C SER A 32 3.00 11.70 -1.37
N ASP A 33 4.00 11.13 -2.06
CA ASP A 33 4.81 10.02 -1.52
C ASP A 33 5.50 10.40 -0.20
N VAL A 34 5.84 11.67 -0.04
CA VAL A 34 6.44 12.20 1.19
C VAL A 34 5.47 12.08 2.36
N THR A 35 4.17 12.30 2.15
CA THR A 35 3.15 12.10 3.18
C THR A 35 3.04 10.64 3.58
N PHE A 36 3.01 9.72 2.61
CA PHE A 36 3.06 8.28 2.88
C PHE A 36 4.31 7.87 3.68
N TRP A 37 5.48 8.40 3.31
CA TRP A 37 6.72 8.16 4.04
C TRP A 37 6.67 8.71 5.48
N ARG A 38 6.09 9.90 5.68
CA ARG A 38 5.89 10.47 7.02
C ARG A 38 4.93 9.62 7.86
N TRP A 39 3.85 9.11 7.28
CA TRP A 39 2.91 8.23 7.97
C TRP A 39 3.55 6.90 8.38
N GLU A 40 4.35 6.29 7.50
CA GLU A 40 5.14 5.10 7.83
C GLU A 40 6.11 5.39 8.99
N LYS A 41 6.85 6.51 8.91
CA LYS A 41 7.80 6.92 9.95
C LYS A 41 7.12 7.23 11.29
N LYS A 42 5.89 7.73 11.27
CA LYS A 42 5.09 7.97 12.47
C LYS A 42 4.35 6.72 12.97
N GLY A 43 4.43 5.59 12.27
CA GLY A 43 3.71 4.36 12.62
C GLY A 43 2.19 4.43 12.39
N LEU A 44 1.71 5.43 11.65
CA LEU A 44 0.28 5.59 11.32
C LEU A 44 -0.18 4.57 10.28
N ILE A 45 0.73 4.11 9.43
CA ILE A 45 0.50 3.08 8.42
C ILE A 45 1.64 2.08 8.48
N GLN A 46 1.35 0.84 8.12
CA GLN A 46 2.36 -0.19 7.93
C GLN A 46 2.31 -0.69 6.49
N PHE A 47 3.44 -0.55 5.79
CA PHE A 47 3.59 -1.14 4.48
C PHE A 47 4.01 -2.60 4.60
N VAL A 48 3.40 -3.44 3.77
CA VAL A 48 3.87 -4.80 3.53
C VAL A 48 4.96 -4.72 2.46
N LYS A 49 6.15 -5.22 2.80
CA LYS A 49 7.25 -5.29 1.85
C LYS A 49 7.26 -6.65 1.18
N ILE A 50 7.12 -6.68 -0.14
CA ILE A 50 7.19 -7.90 -0.95
C ILE A 50 8.30 -7.71 -1.98
N GLY A 51 9.41 -8.42 -1.77
CA GLY A 51 10.65 -8.18 -2.51
C GLY A 51 11.20 -6.77 -2.27
N ALA A 52 11.40 -6.00 -3.35
CA ALA A 52 11.87 -4.62 -3.29
C ALA A 52 10.71 -3.59 -3.17
N SER A 53 9.47 -4.02 -3.34
CA SER A 53 8.31 -3.13 -3.43
C SER A 53 7.57 -3.03 -2.10
N LYS A 54 6.99 -1.85 -1.84
CA LYS A 54 6.14 -1.56 -0.68
C LYS A 54 4.68 -1.47 -1.11
N PHE A 55 3.82 -2.12 -0.35
CA PHE A 55 2.38 -2.16 -0.60
C PHE A 55 1.59 -1.76 0.64
N LEU A 56 0.52 -1.00 0.46
CA LEU A 56 -0.42 -0.62 1.49
C LEU A 56 -1.57 -1.62 1.56
N PRO A 57 -1.86 -2.19 2.73
CA PRO A 57 -3.04 -3.03 2.92
C PRO A 57 -4.34 -2.28 2.66
N GLY A 58 -5.31 -2.93 2.03
CA GLY A 58 -6.62 -2.34 1.72
C GLY A 58 -7.39 -1.83 2.94
N SER A 59 -7.30 -2.52 4.09
CA SER A 59 -7.87 -2.11 5.38
C SER A 59 -7.22 -0.85 5.90
N THR A 60 -5.90 -0.73 5.77
CA THR A 60 -5.17 0.48 6.16
C THR A 60 -5.57 1.63 5.25
N LEU A 61 -5.63 1.41 3.93
CA LEU A 61 -6.12 2.42 2.99
C LEU A 61 -7.55 2.86 3.29
N ARG A 62 -8.46 1.90 3.55
CA ARG A 62 -9.86 2.19 3.94
C ARG A 62 -9.93 2.99 5.24
N LYS A 63 -9.14 2.63 6.26
CA LYS A 63 -9.04 3.41 7.50
C LYS A 63 -8.59 4.84 7.23
N LEU A 64 -7.57 5.04 6.41
CA LEU A 64 -7.10 6.39 6.05
C LEU A 64 -8.12 7.20 5.24
N VAL A 65 -8.90 6.56 4.37
CA VAL A 65 -9.99 7.21 3.62
C VAL A 65 -11.15 7.57 4.56
N THR A 66 -11.54 6.64 5.44
CA THR A 66 -12.72 6.78 6.31
C THR A 66 -12.46 7.64 7.54
N GLU A 67 -11.34 7.43 8.23
CA GLU A 67 -10.92 8.22 9.40
C GLU A 67 -10.26 9.54 8.99
N GLY A 68 -9.99 9.70 7.69
CA GLY A 68 -9.33 10.85 7.12
C GLY A 68 -7.87 10.94 7.52
N ALA A 69 -7.07 11.54 6.65
CA ALA A 69 -5.80 12.17 7.01
C ALA A 69 -5.97 13.38 7.96
N GLY A 70 -7.02 13.39 8.78
CA GLY A 70 -7.43 14.46 9.66
C GLY A 70 -8.47 13.91 10.63
N GLY A 71 -8.01 13.49 11.80
CA GLY A 71 -8.89 13.41 12.95
C GLY A 71 -9.48 14.80 13.20
N ALA A 72 -10.78 14.95 12.99
CA ALA A 72 -11.62 15.97 13.59
C ALA A 72 -13.10 15.63 13.30
N ALA A 73 -13.72 14.92 14.22
CA ALA A 73 -15.09 15.15 14.62
C ALA A 73 -15.14 15.08 16.15
#